data_AF-A0AAW0A4B6-F1
#
_entry.id   AF-A0AAW0A4B6-F1
#
_cell.length_a   1.000
_cell.length_b   1.000
_cell.length_c   1.000
_cell.angle_alpha   90.00
_cell.angle_beta   90.00
_cell.angle_gamma   90.00
#
_symmetry.space_group_name_H-M   'P 1'
#
loop_
_entity.id
_entity.type
_entity.pdbx_description
1 polymer ?
#
loop_
_entity_poly.entity_id
_entity_poly.type
_entity_poly.pdbx_seq_one_letter_code
_entity_poly.pdbx_strand_id
1 'polypeptide(L)'
;MSCPPHFPELPQTPATFNWSPDVLKAYGIINSSYTRAVALLQQEDGDDDWIALGAHSLGKLMVQLERSAIVADGREHAKVNNIDHIRVERTGRGRPRKVVEPVWLAEAVSSHRKITLQALADALGMHRNTLRNYLKMYRVYNRYSDISDHDLDILTRRFKRLKPSSGLRYLIGFLRTHGLKVQKERVRKSLCRIDGLGQVLRKHAIARRDYYAPRPNAVWHMDGHHKMIRWGDSNNNRASTVLRYFLEAVQIWGAPSRMRGDRGGENIEVSVWMIRYRGPNRGSFLWGTSTRNTRIERLWVEVGSQFARRWRGFFLRLERLR
;
A
#
# COMPACT_ATOMS: atom_id res chain seq x y z
N MET A 1 14.40 14.33 4.61
CA MET A 1 14.20 14.33 3.15
C MET A 1 14.03 15.79 2.80
N SER A 2 14.98 16.37 2.07
CA SER A 2 14.93 17.76 1.62
C SER A 2 13.75 17.92 0.65
N CYS A 3 12.94 18.97 0.82
CA CYS A 3 11.88 19.27 -0.14
C CYS A 3 12.52 19.55 -1.52
N PRO A 4 11.99 19.04 -2.64
CA PRO A 4 12.53 19.33 -3.96
C PRO A 4 12.49 20.85 -4.23
N PRO A 5 13.57 21.46 -4.71
CA PRO A 5 13.63 22.91 -4.92
C PRO A 5 12.68 23.41 -6.03
N HIS A 6 12.25 22.52 -6.92
CA HIS A 6 11.36 22.85 -8.04
C HIS A 6 10.22 21.83 -8.15
N PHE A 7 9.07 22.31 -8.63
CA PHE A 7 7.95 21.44 -8.98
C PHE A 7 8.33 20.56 -10.18
N PRO A 8 7.90 19.28 -10.23
CA PRO A 8 8.24 18.39 -11.34
C PRO A 8 7.77 18.93 -12.70
N GLU A 9 8.65 18.87 -13.70
CA GLU A 9 8.30 19.25 -15.07
C GLU A 9 7.23 18.33 -15.68
N LEU A 10 6.47 18.86 -16.64
CA LEU A 10 5.53 18.05 -17.42
C LEU A 10 6.30 16.94 -18.15
N PRO A 11 5.77 15.70 -18.20
CA PRO A 11 6.43 14.60 -18.91
C PRO A 11 6.66 14.94 -20.37
N GLN A 12 7.82 14.56 -20.90
CA GLN A 12 8.07 14.69 -22.33
C GLN A 12 7.15 13.76 -23.12
N THR A 13 6.43 14.33 -24.08
CA THR A 13 5.52 13.63 -24.97
C THR A 13 6.15 13.48 -26.36
N PRO A 14 5.71 12.51 -27.17
CA PRO A 14 6.16 12.41 -28.56
C PRO A 14 5.95 13.73 -29.30
N ALA A 15 6.80 14.04 -30.30
CA ALA A 15 6.82 15.34 -31.00
C ALA A 15 5.47 15.77 -31.62
N THR A 16 4.51 14.85 -31.74
CA THR A 16 3.16 15.07 -32.28
C THR A 16 2.13 15.44 -31.22
N PHE A 17 2.47 15.43 -29.93
CA PHE A 17 1.53 15.67 -28.84
C PHE A 17 1.89 16.95 -28.09
N ASN A 18 1.02 17.94 -28.21
CA ASN A 18 1.05 19.17 -27.42
C ASN A 18 0.05 19.07 -26.28
N TRP A 19 0.48 19.41 -25.07
CA TRP A 19 -0.43 19.57 -23.93
C TRP A 19 -1.49 20.62 -24.25
N SER A 20 -2.74 20.36 -23.87
CA SER A 20 -3.82 21.30 -24.11
C SER A 20 -3.57 22.63 -23.36
N PRO A 21 -4.10 23.76 -23.86
CA PRO A 21 -3.98 25.06 -23.19
C PRO A 21 -4.44 25.02 -21.73
N ASP A 22 -5.45 24.22 -21.42
CA ASP A 22 -5.98 24.06 -20.06
C ASP A 22 -5.02 23.31 -19.13
N VAL A 23 -4.34 22.27 -19.63
CA VAL A 23 -3.32 21.54 -18.87
C VAL A 23 -2.12 22.45 -18.59
N LEU A 24 -1.68 23.23 -19.57
CA LEU A 24 -0.58 24.19 -19.41
C LEU A 24 -0.94 25.28 -18.39
N LYS A 25 -2.18 25.79 -18.43
CA LYS A 25 -2.70 26.77 -17.47
C LYS A 25 -2.77 26.20 -16.04
N ALA A 26 -3.30 24.99 -15.88
CA ALA A 26 -3.36 24.32 -14.58
C ALA A 26 -1.97 24.05 -14.00
N TYR A 27 -1.04 23.57 -14.84
CA TYR A 27 0.35 23.35 -14.47
C TYR A 27 1.02 24.65 -13.98
N GLY A 28 0.84 25.78 -14.68
CA GLY A 28 1.39 27.07 -14.26
C GLY A 28 0.86 27.55 -12.89
N ILE A 29 -0.43 27.35 -12.62
CA ILE A 29 -1.05 27.71 -11.34
C ILE A 29 -0.51 26.85 -10.19
N ILE A 30 -0.34 25.55 -10.41
CA ILE A 30 0.18 24.62 -9.40
C ILE A 30 1.66 24.87 -9.14
N ASN A 31 2.46 25.06 -10.19
CA ASN A 31 3.89 25.32 -10.09
C ASN A 31 4.18 26.63 -9.32
N SER A 32 3.46 27.71 -9.63
CA SER A 32 3.61 28.99 -8.93
C SER A 32 3.22 28.89 -7.45
N SER A 33 2.16 28.16 -7.15
CA SER A 33 1.70 27.92 -5.77
C SER A 33 2.69 27.06 -4.97
N TYR A 34 3.26 26.01 -5.58
CA TYR A 34 4.30 25.19 -4.98
C TYR A 34 5.57 25.98 -4.70
N THR A 35 6.02 26.79 -5.66
CA THR A 35 7.23 27.61 -5.53
C THR A 35 7.09 28.61 -4.38
N ARG A 36 5.92 29.25 -4.24
CA ARG A 36 5.63 30.17 -3.14
C ARG A 36 5.60 29.46 -1.78
N ALA A 37 5.04 28.25 -1.72
CA ALA A 37 5.02 27.45 -0.50
C ALA A 37 6.42 26.99 -0.07
N VAL A 38 7.26 26.58 -1.02
CA VAL A 38 8.65 26.17 -0.73
C VAL A 38 9.50 27.36 -0.28
N ALA A 39 9.33 28.53 -0.91
CA ALA A 39 10.03 29.76 -0.52
C ALA A 39 9.67 30.21 0.91
N LEU A 40 8.40 30.09 1.29
CA LEU A 40 7.98 30.32 2.68
C LEU A 40 8.66 29.29 3.60
N LEU A 41 8.57 27.99 3.29
CA LEU A 41 9.16 26.90 4.08
C LEU A 41 10.68 26.98 4.29
N GLN A 42 11.39 27.82 3.54
CA GLN A 42 12.84 28.01 3.63
C GLN A 42 13.25 29.24 4.46
N GLN A 43 12.32 30.07 4.95
CA GLN A 43 12.65 31.15 5.89
C GLN A 43 12.91 30.55 7.28
N GLU A 44 14.09 30.85 7.85
CA GLU A 44 14.56 30.27 9.12
C GLU A 44 13.89 30.86 10.38
N ASP A 45 13.33 32.07 10.29
CA ASP A 45 12.66 32.78 11.40
C ASP A 45 11.18 33.03 11.10
N GLY A 46 10.35 31.98 11.16
CA GLY A 46 8.91 32.08 10.92
C GLY A 46 8.11 32.37 12.19
N ASP A 47 7.52 33.57 12.29
CA ASP A 47 6.52 33.95 13.31
C ASP A 47 5.14 33.31 13.03
N ASP A 48 4.14 33.48 13.91
CA ASP A 48 2.79 32.89 13.78
C ASP A 48 2.10 33.22 12.44
N ASP A 49 2.38 34.38 11.87
CA ASP A 49 1.89 34.80 10.54
C ASP A 49 2.45 33.92 9.40
N TRP A 50 3.67 33.41 9.55
CA TRP A 50 4.30 32.50 8.59
C TRP A 50 3.59 31.16 8.52
N ILE A 51 3.17 30.64 9.68
CA ILE A 51 2.39 29.39 9.79
C ILE A 51 1.02 29.57 9.14
N ALA A 52 0.37 30.71 9.38
CA ALA A 52 -0.93 31.04 8.78
C ALA A 52 -0.84 31.18 7.24
N LEU A 53 0.20 31.86 6.72
CA LEU A 53 0.46 32.02 5.29
C LEU A 53 0.82 30.70 4.59
N GLY A 54 1.62 29.86 5.25
CA GLY A 54 1.98 28.52 4.77
C GLY A 54 0.76 27.60 4.70
N ALA A 55 -0.06 27.57 5.77
CA ALA A 55 -1.30 26.80 5.81
C ALA A 55 -2.31 27.26 4.76
N HIS A 56 -2.45 28.58 4.55
CA HIS A 56 -3.33 29.15 3.53
C HIS A 56 -2.87 28.78 2.10
N SER A 57 -1.56 28.78 1.86
CA SER A 57 -0.99 28.42 0.56
C SER A 57 -1.15 26.94 0.24
N LEU A 58 -0.92 26.06 1.23
CA LEU A 58 -1.17 24.62 1.12
C LEU A 58 -2.67 24.31 0.93
N GLY A 59 -3.55 25.00 1.67
CA GLY A 59 -4.99 24.86 1.52
C GLY A 59 -5.48 25.25 0.12
N LYS A 60 -4.97 26.36 -0.43
CA LYS A 60 -5.25 26.75 -1.83
C LYS A 60 -4.77 25.71 -2.83
N LEU A 61 -3.57 25.15 -2.62
CA LEU A 61 -3.02 24.12 -3.51
C LEU A 61 -3.86 22.82 -3.47
N MET A 62 -4.34 22.42 -2.30
CA MET A 62 -5.26 21.28 -2.17
C MET A 62 -6.57 21.50 -2.91
N VAL A 63 -7.23 22.65 -2.72
CA VAL A 63 -8.50 22.98 -3.39
C VAL A 63 -8.33 23.06 -4.90
N GLN A 64 -7.21 23.59 -5.39
CA GLN A 64 -6.93 23.65 -6.83
C GLN A 64 -6.67 22.26 -7.42
N LEU A 65 -5.91 21.40 -6.73
CA LEU A 65 -5.72 20.01 -7.16
C LEU A 65 -7.02 19.23 -7.18
N GLU A 66 -7.91 19.45 -6.21
CA GLU A 66 -9.23 18.81 -6.14
C GLU A 66 -10.15 19.29 -7.27
N ARG A 67 -10.16 20.59 -7.58
CA ARG A 67 -10.89 21.14 -8.74
C ARG A 67 -10.33 20.63 -10.07
N SER A 68 -9.00 20.56 -10.22
CA SER A 68 -8.38 19.98 -11.41
C SER A 68 -8.66 18.49 -11.54
N ALA A 69 -8.76 17.74 -10.44
CA ALA A 69 -9.19 16.34 -10.45
C ALA A 69 -10.66 16.20 -10.87
N ILE A 70 -11.55 17.08 -10.41
CA ILE A 70 -12.97 17.12 -10.82
C ILE A 70 -13.11 17.48 -12.32
N VAL A 71 -12.31 18.42 -12.82
CA VAL A 71 -12.29 18.78 -14.25
C VAL A 71 -11.73 17.63 -15.10
N ALA A 72 -10.72 16.89 -14.61
CA ALA A 72 -10.23 15.68 -15.26
C ALA A 72 -11.26 14.52 -15.26
N ASP A 73 -12.20 14.52 -14.31
CA ASP A 73 -13.36 13.61 -14.27
C ASP A 73 -14.51 14.05 -15.22
N GLY A 74 -14.41 15.27 -15.76
CA GLY A 74 -15.28 15.83 -16.79
C GLY A 74 -15.02 15.20 -18.16
N ARG A 75 -15.55 13.99 -18.34
CA ARG A 75 -15.64 13.18 -19.57
C ARG A 75 -15.25 13.90 -20.87
N GLU A 76 -14.08 13.58 -21.39
CA GLU A 76 -13.77 13.77 -22.81
C GLU A 76 -14.68 12.85 -23.64
N HIS A 77 -15.75 13.40 -24.22
CA HIS A 77 -16.53 12.76 -25.26
C HIS A 77 -15.86 12.94 -26.64
N ALA A 78 -14.57 12.64 -26.76
CA ALA A 78 -14.03 12.29 -28.06
C ALA A 78 -14.58 10.91 -28.42
N LYS A 79 -15.02 10.69 -29.67
CA LYS A 79 -15.53 9.39 -30.14
C LYS A 79 -14.55 8.27 -29.75
N VAL A 80 -14.85 7.56 -28.67
CA VAL A 80 -14.08 6.41 -28.22
C VAL A 80 -14.38 5.31 -29.22
N ASN A 81 -13.51 5.17 -30.22
CA ASN A 81 -13.51 3.97 -31.03
C ASN A 81 -13.20 2.82 -30.08
N ASN A 82 -14.14 1.89 -29.90
CA ASN A 82 -13.91 0.67 -29.15
C ASN A 82 -12.92 -0.16 -29.99
N ILE A 83 -11.63 -0.07 -29.67
CA ILE A 83 -10.61 -0.86 -30.35
C ILE A 83 -10.76 -2.29 -29.84
N ASP A 84 -11.45 -3.12 -30.62
CA ASP A 84 -11.56 -4.55 -30.35
C ASP A 84 -10.18 -5.21 -30.57
N HIS A 85 -9.40 -5.33 -29.49
CA HIS A 85 -8.11 -6.05 -29.47
C HIS A 85 -8.28 -7.59 -29.53
N ILE A 86 -9.50 -8.06 -29.70
CA ILE A 86 -9.87 -9.47 -29.84
C ILE A 86 -10.45 -9.70 -31.23
N ARG A 87 -9.73 -10.44 -32.06
CA ARG A 87 -10.26 -10.95 -33.32
C ARG A 87 -11.00 -12.26 -33.07
N VAL A 88 -12.25 -12.34 -33.51
CA VAL A 88 -13.05 -13.56 -33.39
C VAL A 88 -12.97 -14.34 -34.70
N GLU A 89 -12.26 -15.46 -34.69
CA GLU A 89 -12.13 -16.36 -35.84
C GLU A 89 -13.17 -17.49 -35.75
N ARG A 90 -13.96 -17.65 -36.83
CA ARG A 90 -14.88 -18.79 -36.98
C ARG A 90 -14.17 -19.91 -37.71
N THR A 91 -13.84 -20.99 -37.00
CA THR A 91 -13.12 -22.16 -37.53
C THR A 91 -14.05 -23.32 -37.92
N GLY A 92 -15.34 -23.07 -38.15
CA GLY A 92 -16.35 -24.09 -38.52
C GLY A 92 -17.40 -24.33 -37.42
N ARG A 93 -17.86 -25.58 -37.25
CA ARG A 93 -18.82 -25.96 -36.18
C ARG A 93 -18.16 -25.87 -34.80
N GLY A 94 -18.63 -24.94 -33.96
CA GLY A 94 -18.18 -24.81 -32.57
C GLY A 94 -18.15 -23.35 -32.08
N ARG A 95 -17.68 -23.14 -30.84
CA ARG A 95 -17.53 -21.80 -30.27
C ARG A 95 -16.37 -21.06 -30.98
N PRO A 96 -16.59 -19.82 -31.49
CA PRO A 96 -15.55 -19.05 -32.18
C PRO A 96 -14.31 -18.82 -31.32
N ARG A 97 -13.12 -18.88 -31.95
CA ARG A 97 -11.84 -18.66 -31.28
C ARG A 97 -11.61 -17.15 -31.11
N LYS A 98 -11.33 -16.73 -29.88
CA LYS A 98 -10.89 -15.36 -29.57
C LYS A 98 -9.38 -15.27 -29.67
N VAL A 99 -8.86 -14.60 -30.70
CA VAL A 99 -7.43 -14.34 -30.93
C VAL A 99 -7.09 -12.96 -30.40
N VAL A 100 -6.14 -12.91 -29.47
CA VAL A 100 -5.64 -11.66 -28.89
C VAL A 100 -4.36 -11.25 -29.59
N GLU A 101 -4.22 -9.97 -29.88
CA GLU A 101 -3.01 -9.41 -30.48
C GLU A 101 -1.78 -9.57 -29.56
N PRO A 102 -0.65 -10.10 -30.05
CA PRO A 102 0.51 -10.42 -29.22
C PRO A 102 1.23 -9.19 -28.67
N VAL A 103 1.36 -8.11 -29.45
CA VAL A 103 2.03 -6.87 -29.03
C VAL A 103 1.26 -6.19 -27.91
N TRP A 104 -0.06 -6.06 -28.09
CA TRP A 104 -0.95 -5.54 -27.07
C TRP A 104 -0.95 -6.40 -25.81
N LEU A 105 -1.04 -7.73 -25.96
CA LEU A 105 -1.04 -8.64 -24.81
C LEU A 105 0.27 -8.53 -24.03
N ALA A 106 1.39 -8.34 -24.73
CA ALA A 106 2.68 -8.15 -24.10
C ALA A 106 2.72 -6.91 -23.20
N GLU A 107 2.25 -5.77 -23.72
CA GLU A 107 2.19 -4.53 -22.96
C GLU A 107 1.18 -4.59 -21.81
N ALA A 108 0.03 -5.24 -22.03
CA ALA A 108 -1.00 -5.40 -21.01
C ALA A 108 -0.52 -6.21 -19.79
N VAL A 109 0.39 -7.18 -19.99
CA VAL A 109 0.97 -7.99 -18.89
C VAL A 109 2.33 -7.50 -18.39
N SER A 110 2.79 -6.35 -18.86
CA SER A 110 4.04 -5.74 -18.42
C SER A 110 4.03 -5.44 -16.92
N SER A 111 5.21 -5.56 -16.28
CA SER A 111 5.35 -5.44 -14.82
C SER A 111 4.95 -4.07 -14.25
N HIS A 112 5.03 -2.99 -15.04
CA HIS A 112 4.64 -1.64 -14.61
C HIS A 112 3.13 -1.44 -14.53
N ARG A 113 2.34 -2.14 -15.36
CA ARG A 113 0.87 -1.97 -15.43
C ARG A 113 0.12 -2.53 -14.21
N LYS A 114 0.73 -3.48 -13.48
CA LYS A 114 0.17 -4.12 -12.28
C LYS A 114 -1.23 -4.76 -12.47
N ILE A 115 -1.59 -5.12 -13.71
CA ILE A 115 -2.88 -5.76 -14.03
C ILE A 115 -2.80 -7.24 -13.66
N THR A 116 -3.81 -7.75 -12.94
CA THR A 116 -3.87 -9.18 -12.64
C THR A 116 -4.34 -9.97 -13.86
N LEU A 117 -3.86 -11.21 -14.01
CA LEU A 117 -4.32 -12.10 -15.08
C LEU A 117 -5.83 -12.38 -15.03
N GLN A 118 -6.46 -12.29 -13.86
CA GLN A 118 -7.90 -12.48 -13.71
C GLN A 118 -8.64 -11.26 -14.24
N ALA A 119 -8.27 -10.05 -13.79
CA ALA A 119 -8.87 -8.81 -14.27
C ALA A 119 -8.73 -8.65 -15.79
N LEU A 120 -7.57 -9.02 -16.35
CA LEU A 120 -7.36 -9.00 -17.80
C LEU A 120 -8.22 -10.04 -18.53
N ALA A 121 -8.41 -11.23 -17.95
CA ALA A 121 -9.27 -12.26 -18.53
C ALA A 121 -10.75 -11.85 -18.52
N ASP A 122 -11.21 -11.23 -17.43
CA ASP A 122 -12.57 -10.72 -17.28
C ASP A 122 -12.84 -9.59 -18.29
N ALA A 123 -11.90 -8.65 -18.43
CA ALA A 123 -11.98 -7.56 -19.42
C ALA A 123 -12.04 -8.05 -20.88
N LEU A 124 -11.36 -9.15 -21.19
CA LEU A 124 -11.37 -9.76 -22.54
C LEU A 124 -12.56 -10.72 -22.74
N GLY A 125 -13.38 -10.96 -21.71
CA GLY A 125 -14.43 -11.98 -21.71
C GLY A 125 -13.89 -13.37 -22.05
N MET A 126 -12.69 -13.69 -21.58
CA MET A 126 -11.99 -14.95 -21.83
C MET A 126 -11.78 -15.71 -20.54
N HIS A 127 -11.76 -17.04 -20.62
CA HIS A 127 -11.34 -17.82 -19.46
C HIS A 127 -9.85 -17.61 -19.18
N ARG A 128 -9.48 -17.48 -17.89
CA ARG A 128 -8.09 -17.22 -17.46
C ARG A 128 -7.07 -18.22 -18.02
N ASN A 129 -7.45 -19.49 -18.17
CA ASN A 129 -6.56 -20.51 -18.75
C ASN A 129 -6.32 -20.27 -20.25
N THR A 130 -7.31 -19.77 -20.98
CA THR A 130 -7.16 -19.42 -22.40
C THR A 130 -6.15 -18.28 -22.56
N LEU A 131 -6.28 -17.23 -21.75
CA LEU A 131 -5.30 -16.13 -21.70
C LEU A 131 -3.90 -16.63 -21.32
N ARG A 132 -3.80 -17.55 -20.35
CA ARG A 132 -2.54 -18.18 -19.95
C ARG A 132 -1.88 -18.99 -21.08
N ASN A 133 -2.67 -19.64 -21.92
CA ASN A 133 -2.17 -20.37 -23.09
C ASN A 133 -1.63 -19.42 -24.16
N TYR A 134 -2.31 -18.29 -24.42
CA TYR A 134 -1.80 -17.25 -25.30
C TYR A 134 -0.48 -16.65 -24.80
N LEU A 135 -0.35 -16.37 -23.50
CA LEU A 135 0.91 -15.90 -22.91
C LEU A 135 2.06 -16.91 -23.03
N LYS A 136 1.76 -18.22 -22.97
CA LYS A 136 2.75 -19.27 -23.23
C LYS A 136 3.13 -19.31 -24.70
N MET A 137 2.15 -19.27 -25.60
CA MET A 137 2.33 -19.32 -27.05
C MET A 137 3.18 -18.15 -27.55
N TYR A 138 2.86 -16.93 -27.12
CA TYR A 138 3.56 -15.71 -27.50
C TYR A 138 4.85 -15.47 -26.70
N ARG A 139 5.23 -16.40 -25.81
CA ARG A 139 6.42 -16.31 -24.94
C ARG A 139 6.47 -15.06 -24.03
N VAL A 140 5.37 -14.34 -23.87
CA VAL A 140 5.26 -13.15 -22.98
C VAL A 140 5.00 -13.54 -21.52
N TYR A 141 5.34 -14.77 -21.15
CA TYR A 141 5.14 -15.23 -19.79
C TYR A 141 6.16 -14.55 -18.88
N ASN A 142 5.64 -13.68 -18.01
CA ASN A 142 6.34 -12.93 -16.98
C ASN A 142 6.98 -13.91 -15.95
N ARG A 143 8.12 -14.53 -16.30
CA ARG A 143 8.80 -15.52 -15.44
C ARG A 143 9.47 -14.80 -14.28
N TYR A 144 10.57 -14.10 -14.52
CA TYR A 144 11.33 -13.34 -13.54
C TYR A 144 12.19 -12.30 -14.26
N SER A 145 12.60 -11.24 -13.56
CA SER A 145 13.57 -10.27 -14.07
C SER A 145 14.92 -10.95 -14.29
N ASP A 146 15.58 -10.60 -15.39
CA ASP A 146 16.96 -11.01 -15.65
C ASP A 146 17.90 -10.11 -14.85
N ILE A 147 18.23 -10.55 -13.64
CA ILE A 147 19.15 -9.87 -12.74
C ILE A 147 20.17 -10.89 -12.27
N SER A 148 21.45 -10.51 -12.22
CA SER A 148 22.52 -11.37 -11.72
C SER A 148 22.38 -11.58 -10.20
N ASP A 149 22.96 -12.67 -9.69
CA ASP A 149 23.02 -12.89 -8.23
C ASP A 149 23.86 -11.82 -7.52
N HIS A 150 24.85 -11.24 -8.22
CA HIS A 150 25.69 -10.17 -7.70
C HIS A 150 24.93 -8.85 -7.52
N ASP A 151 24.16 -8.44 -8.54
CA ASP A 151 23.34 -7.22 -8.47
C ASP A 151 22.22 -7.36 -7.43
N LEU A 152 21.66 -8.56 -7.32
CA LEU A 152 20.70 -8.88 -6.27
C LEU A 152 21.31 -8.75 -4.86
N ASP A 153 22.56 -9.16 -4.67
CA ASP A 153 23.29 -9.01 -3.42
C ASP A 153 23.58 -7.53 -3.10
N ILE A 154 23.92 -6.71 -4.10
CA ILE A 154 24.09 -5.26 -3.93
C ILE A 154 22.78 -4.61 -3.46
N LEU A 155 21.66 -4.91 -4.14
CA LEU A 155 20.34 -4.38 -3.76
C LEU A 155 19.94 -4.85 -2.36
N THR A 156 20.20 -6.11 -2.03
CA THR A 156 19.93 -6.68 -0.70
C THR A 156 20.75 -5.98 0.38
N ARG A 157 22.03 -5.72 0.13
CA ARG A 157 22.92 -4.98 1.06
C ARG A 157 22.43 -3.54 1.27
N ARG A 158 22.04 -2.84 0.20
CA ARG A 158 21.46 -1.49 0.29
C ARG A 158 20.17 -1.49 1.10
N PHE A 159 19.28 -2.45 0.84
CA PHE A 159 18.04 -2.61 1.61
C PHE A 159 18.32 -2.85 3.10
N LYS A 160 19.28 -3.71 3.43
CA LYS A 160 19.65 -4.04 4.81
C LYS A 160 20.31 -2.89 5.55
N ARG A 161 21.09 -2.03 4.89
CA ARG A 161 21.59 -0.78 5.49
C ARG A 161 20.45 0.14 5.91
N LEU A 162 19.42 0.28 5.08
CA LEU A 162 18.26 1.13 5.36
C LEU A 162 17.30 0.51 6.38
N LYS A 163 17.18 -0.82 6.38
CA LYS A 163 16.26 -1.57 7.23
C LYS A 163 16.91 -2.84 7.81
N PRO A 164 17.80 -2.69 8.81
CA PRO A 164 18.59 -3.80 9.34
C PRO A 164 17.78 -4.94 9.95
N SER A 165 16.61 -4.66 10.53
CA SER A 165 15.76 -5.68 11.16
C SER A 165 14.77 -6.36 10.19
N SER A 166 14.66 -5.88 8.95
CA SER A 166 13.67 -6.38 7.99
C SER A 166 13.99 -7.78 7.48
N GLY A 167 12.93 -8.53 7.17
CA GLY A 167 13.01 -9.92 6.70
C GLY A 167 12.71 -10.08 5.20
N LEU A 168 12.73 -11.33 4.74
CA LEU A 168 12.56 -11.74 3.34
C LEU A 168 11.35 -11.09 2.65
N ARG A 169 10.20 -11.01 3.32
CA ARG A 169 8.98 -10.42 2.75
C ARG A 169 9.14 -8.95 2.37
N TYR A 170 9.78 -8.16 3.23
CA TYR A 170 10.02 -6.74 2.96
C TYR A 170 11.06 -6.54 1.86
N LEU A 171 12.07 -7.42 1.77
CA LEU A 171 13.03 -7.42 0.68
C LEU A 171 12.35 -7.75 -0.66
N ILE A 172 11.47 -8.75 -0.70
CA ILE A 172 10.66 -9.06 -1.90
C ILE A 172 9.77 -7.87 -2.28
N GLY A 173 9.14 -7.22 -1.29
CA GLY A 173 8.36 -6.01 -1.50
C GLY A 173 9.20 -4.89 -2.11
N PHE A 174 10.37 -4.63 -1.55
CA PHE A 174 11.33 -3.64 -2.05
C PHE A 174 11.75 -3.94 -3.49
N LEU A 175 12.08 -5.19 -3.83
CA LEU A 175 12.42 -5.55 -5.21
C LEU A 175 11.25 -5.29 -6.16
N ARG A 176 10.02 -5.66 -5.75
CA ARG A 176 8.81 -5.43 -6.55
C ARG A 176 8.49 -3.95 -6.76
N THR A 177 8.70 -3.09 -5.76
CA THR A 177 8.50 -1.64 -5.93
C THR A 177 9.49 -1.02 -6.91
N HIS A 178 10.65 -1.66 -7.11
CA HIS A 178 11.64 -1.28 -8.11
C HIS A 178 11.47 -2.05 -9.44
N GLY A 179 10.30 -2.67 -9.67
CA GLY A 179 10.02 -3.39 -10.91
C GLY A 179 10.69 -4.77 -11.05
N LEU A 180 11.40 -5.23 -10.02
CA LEU A 180 12.14 -6.49 -10.05
C LEU A 180 11.32 -7.64 -9.49
N LYS A 181 11.07 -8.65 -10.33
CA LYS A 181 10.40 -9.89 -9.95
C LYS A 181 11.44 -11.01 -9.92
N VAL A 182 11.94 -11.34 -8.73
CA VAL A 182 12.97 -12.37 -8.54
C VAL A 182 12.39 -13.61 -7.88
N GLN A 183 12.95 -14.79 -8.19
CA GLN A 183 12.59 -16.05 -7.54
C GLN A 183 12.81 -15.96 -6.03
N LYS A 184 11.81 -16.39 -5.24
CA LYS A 184 11.87 -16.33 -3.77
C LYS A 184 13.14 -16.99 -3.21
N GLU A 185 13.56 -18.10 -3.80
CA GLU A 185 14.75 -18.84 -3.38
C GLU A 185 16.05 -18.08 -3.65
N ARG A 186 16.17 -17.38 -4.79
CA ARG A 186 17.32 -16.50 -5.08
C ARG A 186 17.40 -15.35 -4.08
N VAL A 187 16.27 -14.71 -3.78
CA VAL A 187 16.21 -13.65 -2.75
C VAL A 187 16.58 -14.19 -1.37
N ARG A 188 16.14 -15.42 -1.04
CA ARG A 188 16.51 -16.09 0.21
C ARG A 188 18.02 -16.34 0.29
N LYS A 189 18.63 -16.90 -0.77
CA LYS A 189 20.07 -17.13 -0.85
C LYS A 189 20.88 -15.83 -0.76
N SER A 190 20.46 -14.78 -1.48
CA SER A 190 21.06 -13.44 -1.37
C SER A 190 21.01 -12.90 0.06
N LEU A 191 19.85 -13.01 0.72
CA LEU A 191 19.71 -12.62 2.11
C LEU A 191 20.54 -13.48 3.08
N CYS A 192 20.74 -14.78 2.82
CA CYS A 192 21.66 -15.61 3.58
C CYS A 192 23.12 -15.15 3.43
N ARG A 193 23.55 -14.81 2.21
CA ARG A 193 24.92 -14.32 1.93
C ARG A 193 25.20 -12.98 2.61
N ILE A 194 24.21 -12.08 2.62
CA ILE A 194 24.36 -10.71 3.15
C ILE A 194 24.09 -10.61 4.66
N ASP A 195 23.19 -11.44 5.20
CA ASP A 195 22.66 -11.32 6.57
C ASP A 195 22.69 -12.66 7.32
N GLY A 196 23.81 -13.38 7.24
CA GLY A 196 24.01 -14.64 7.96
C GLY A 196 23.80 -14.49 9.46
N LEU A 197 24.43 -13.49 10.08
CA LEU A 197 24.30 -13.18 11.52
C LEU A 197 22.86 -12.79 11.90
N GLY A 198 22.19 -11.94 11.12
CA GLY A 198 20.80 -11.56 11.38
C GLY A 198 19.80 -12.72 11.20
N GLN A 199 20.15 -13.78 10.44
CA GLN A 199 19.37 -15.02 10.42
C GLN A 199 19.59 -15.87 11.65
N VAL A 200 20.83 -16.01 12.13
CA VAL A 200 21.15 -16.76 13.36
C VAL A 200 20.49 -16.13 14.58
N LEU A 201 20.60 -14.81 14.74
CA LEU A 201 19.93 -14.07 15.82
C LEU A 201 18.39 -14.22 15.78
N ARG A 202 17.81 -14.41 14.59
CA ARG A 202 16.37 -14.66 14.42
C ARG A 202 15.96 -16.12 14.67
N LYS A 203 16.89 -17.08 14.58
CA LYS A 203 16.66 -18.46 15.03
C LYS A 203 16.62 -18.56 16.56
N HIS A 204 17.28 -17.64 17.26
CA HIS A 204 17.22 -17.53 18.73
C HIS A 204 16.09 -16.61 19.24
N ALA A 205 15.25 -16.09 18.34
CA ALA A 205 14.06 -15.36 18.75
C ALA A 205 13.03 -16.32 19.35
N ILE A 206 12.65 -16.06 20.61
CA ILE A 206 11.62 -16.71 21.45
C ILE A 206 10.74 -17.70 20.67
N ALA A 207 10.76 -18.97 21.11
CA ALA A 207 9.89 -20.03 20.59
C ALA A 207 8.44 -19.53 20.53
N ARG A 208 7.93 -19.38 19.31
CA ARG A 208 6.58 -18.90 19.07
C ARG A 208 5.61 -20.02 19.40
N ARG A 209 4.53 -19.69 20.12
CA ARG A 209 3.39 -20.61 20.22
C ARG A 209 2.78 -20.78 18.84
N ASP A 210 2.52 -22.02 18.45
CA ASP A 210 1.80 -22.31 17.21
C ASP A 210 0.39 -21.69 17.30
N TYR A 211 0.14 -20.73 16.42
CA TYR A 211 -1.16 -20.08 16.31
C TYR A 211 -1.87 -20.62 15.07
N TYR A 212 -2.99 -21.29 15.31
CA TYR A 212 -3.84 -21.84 14.26
C TYR A 212 -5.22 -21.18 14.30
N ALA A 213 -5.65 -20.61 13.17
CA ALA A 213 -7.01 -20.15 12.95
C ALA A 213 -7.65 -21.05 11.88
N PRO A 214 -8.70 -21.82 12.21
CA PRO A 214 -9.24 -22.85 11.31
C PRO A 214 -9.87 -22.30 10.04
N ARG A 215 -10.28 -21.03 10.03
CA ARG A 215 -10.94 -20.37 8.91
C ARG A 215 -10.81 -18.84 9.01
N PRO A 216 -11.01 -18.10 7.91
CA PRO A 216 -11.23 -16.66 7.96
C PRO A 216 -12.32 -16.32 8.98
N ASN A 217 -12.18 -15.18 9.66
CA ASN A 217 -13.09 -14.74 10.72
C ASN A 217 -13.22 -15.70 11.92
N ALA A 218 -12.36 -16.71 12.07
CA ALA A 218 -12.39 -17.57 13.26
C ALA A 218 -12.07 -16.79 14.54
N VAL A 219 -11.04 -15.95 14.51
CA VAL A 219 -10.63 -15.08 15.64
C VAL A 219 -10.12 -13.76 15.07
N TRP A 220 -10.65 -12.65 15.57
CA TRP A 220 -10.12 -11.30 15.32
C TRP A 220 -9.43 -10.80 16.60
N HIS A 221 -8.37 -10.01 16.43
CA HIS A 221 -7.60 -9.42 17.52
C HIS A 221 -7.74 -7.90 17.48
N MET A 222 -8.04 -7.29 18.62
CA MET A 222 -8.12 -5.83 18.81
C MET A 222 -7.18 -5.39 19.95
N ASP A 223 -6.65 -4.18 19.82
CA ASP A 223 -5.68 -3.58 20.75
C ASP A 223 -5.55 -2.08 20.48
N GLY A 224 -5.42 -1.28 21.54
CA GLY A 224 -5.24 0.17 21.46
C GLY A 224 -3.78 0.56 21.27
N HIS A 225 -3.49 1.44 20.29
CA HIS A 225 -2.11 1.92 20.08
C HIS A 225 -1.84 3.21 20.82
N HIS A 226 -1.44 3.10 22.08
CA HIS A 226 -1.19 4.26 22.93
C HIS A 226 0.16 4.98 22.68
N LYS A 227 1.02 4.46 21.78
CA LYS A 227 2.41 4.93 21.65
C LYS A 227 2.58 6.26 20.89
N MET A 228 1.51 6.78 20.26
CA MET A 228 1.51 8.09 19.59
C MET A 228 0.54 9.10 20.22
N ILE A 229 -0.09 8.76 21.36
CA ILE A 229 -1.01 9.67 22.08
C ILE A 229 -0.36 11.00 22.44
N ARG A 230 0.94 11.00 22.81
CA ARG A 230 1.70 12.22 23.11
C ARG A 230 1.68 13.25 21.96
N TRP A 231 1.47 12.81 20.72
CA TRP A 231 1.54 13.64 19.51
C TRP A 231 0.17 13.86 18.85
N GLY A 232 -0.92 13.63 19.59
CA GLY A 232 -2.28 14.02 19.15
C GLY A 232 -3.05 13.01 18.28
N ASP A 233 -2.49 11.84 17.97
CA ASP A 233 -3.10 10.87 17.01
C ASP A 233 -4.18 9.96 17.63
N SER A 234 -4.59 10.18 18.89
CA SER A 234 -5.74 9.48 19.48
C SER A 234 -6.20 10.22 20.73
N ASN A 235 -7.26 11.02 20.58
CA ASN A 235 -7.81 11.86 21.65
C ASN A 235 -8.97 11.20 22.42
N ASN A 236 -9.38 9.97 22.09
CA ASN A 236 -10.28 9.21 22.96
C ASN A 236 -10.14 7.68 22.81
N ASN A 237 -9.95 7.00 23.94
CA ASN A 237 -10.10 5.54 24.07
C ASN A 237 -11.55 5.19 24.45
N ARG A 238 -12.55 5.88 23.88
CA ARG A 238 -13.95 5.62 24.23
C ARG A 238 -14.39 4.29 23.65
N ALA A 239 -15.12 3.50 24.45
CA ALA A 239 -15.65 2.21 24.01
C ALA A 239 -16.55 2.32 22.78
N SER A 240 -17.31 3.41 22.67
CA SER A 240 -18.15 3.73 21.50
C SER A 240 -17.37 3.95 20.21
N THR A 241 -16.21 4.59 20.29
CA THR A 241 -15.31 4.78 19.13
C THR A 241 -14.79 3.44 18.64
N VAL A 242 -14.36 2.59 19.57
CA VAL A 242 -13.86 1.23 19.26
C VAL A 242 -14.97 0.35 18.69
N LEU A 243 -16.19 0.44 19.24
CA LEU A 243 -17.35 -0.27 18.71
C LEU A 243 -17.67 0.19 17.28
N ARG A 244 -17.65 1.49 17.00
CA ARG A 244 -17.91 2.02 15.65
C ARG A 244 -16.96 1.43 14.61
N TYR A 245 -15.65 1.49 14.84
CA TYR A 245 -14.67 0.89 13.92
C TYR A 245 -14.85 -0.62 13.76
N PHE A 246 -15.20 -1.31 14.85
CA PHE A 246 -15.51 -2.73 14.80
C PHE A 246 -16.72 -3.03 13.92
N LEU A 247 -17.80 -2.24 14.01
CA LEU A 247 -19.01 -2.40 13.20
C LEU A 247 -18.76 -2.09 11.71
N GLU A 248 -17.98 -1.04 11.41
CA GLU A 248 -17.53 -0.74 10.05
C GLU A 248 -16.77 -1.93 9.44
N ALA A 249 -15.85 -2.55 10.21
CA ALA A 249 -15.13 -3.72 9.75
C ALA A 249 -16.04 -4.95 9.56
N VAL A 250 -17.01 -5.17 10.45
CA VAL A 250 -18.01 -6.25 10.34
C VAL A 250 -18.86 -6.08 9.08
N GLN A 251 -19.21 -4.85 8.71
CA GLN A 251 -19.98 -4.58 7.50
C GLN A 251 -19.22 -4.95 6.22
N ILE A 252 -17.91 -4.73 6.18
CA ILE A 252 -17.08 -5.02 5.01
C ILE A 252 -16.71 -6.51 4.95
N TRP A 253 -16.32 -7.10 6.08
CA TRP A 253 -15.65 -8.41 6.12
C TRP A 253 -16.48 -9.53 6.75
N GLY A 254 -17.68 -9.21 7.24
CA GLY A 254 -18.54 -10.12 8.00
C GLY A 254 -18.11 -10.27 9.46
N ALA A 255 -19.04 -10.73 10.30
CA ALA A 255 -18.81 -10.82 11.74
C ALA A 255 -17.82 -11.95 12.11
N PRO A 256 -16.87 -11.70 13.04
CA PRO A 256 -15.99 -12.74 13.54
C PRO A 256 -16.75 -13.78 14.37
N SER A 257 -16.18 -14.99 14.46
CA SER A 257 -16.67 -16.04 15.34
C SER A 257 -16.25 -15.79 16.78
N ARG A 258 -15.03 -15.28 17.00
CA ARG A 258 -14.53 -14.84 18.31
C ARG A 258 -13.71 -13.57 18.18
N MET A 259 -13.81 -12.71 19.17
CA MET A 259 -12.93 -11.56 19.36
C MET A 259 -11.91 -11.86 20.46
N ARG A 260 -10.73 -11.25 20.38
CA ARG A 260 -9.71 -11.26 21.43
C ARG A 260 -9.21 -9.85 21.69
N GLY A 261 -9.25 -9.45 22.95
CA GLY A 261 -8.79 -8.15 23.43
C GLY A 261 -8.23 -8.28 24.84
N ASP A 262 -7.51 -7.26 25.26
CA ASP A 262 -7.16 -7.07 26.67
C ASP A 262 -8.34 -6.52 27.46
N ARG A 263 -8.24 -6.46 28.79
CA ARG A 263 -9.32 -6.01 29.68
C ARG A 263 -9.46 -4.47 29.73
N GLY A 264 -9.10 -3.77 28.66
CA GLY A 264 -9.30 -2.34 28.52
C GLY A 264 -10.79 -1.96 28.50
N GLY A 265 -11.12 -0.83 29.12
CA GLY A 265 -12.50 -0.32 29.18
C GLY A 265 -13.07 0.00 27.79
N GLU A 266 -12.20 0.33 26.83
CA GLU A 266 -12.52 0.59 25.44
C GLU A 266 -13.05 -0.65 24.69
N ASN A 267 -12.77 -1.85 25.19
CA ASN A 267 -13.20 -3.10 24.56
C ASN A 267 -14.57 -3.60 25.04
N ILE A 268 -15.14 -2.96 26.08
CA ILE A 268 -16.37 -3.42 26.74
C ILE A 268 -17.53 -3.49 25.74
N GLU A 269 -17.77 -2.42 24.98
CA GLU A 269 -18.91 -2.36 24.05
C GLU A 269 -18.83 -3.42 22.94
N VAL A 270 -17.64 -3.67 22.41
CA VAL A 270 -17.42 -4.76 21.43
C VAL A 270 -17.69 -6.13 22.06
N SER A 271 -17.28 -6.33 23.32
CA SER A 271 -17.54 -7.58 24.04
C SER A 271 -19.04 -7.82 24.23
N VAL A 272 -19.79 -6.78 24.59
CA VAL A 272 -21.26 -6.82 24.74
C VAL A 272 -21.92 -7.11 23.40
N TRP A 273 -21.49 -6.44 22.33
CA TRP A 273 -22.01 -6.68 20.99
C TRP A 273 -21.78 -8.13 20.54
N MET A 274 -20.58 -8.67 20.76
CA MET A 274 -20.25 -10.05 20.40
C MET A 274 -21.10 -11.07 21.14
N ILE A 275 -21.43 -10.82 22.41
CA ILE A 275 -22.34 -11.66 23.20
C ILE A 275 -23.76 -11.58 22.63
N ARG A 276 -24.25 -10.37 22.32
CA ARG A 276 -25.59 -10.18 21.73
C ARG A 276 -25.72 -10.84 20.35
N TYR A 277 -24.72 -10.70 19.50
CA TYR A 277 -24.76 -11.20 18.13
C TYR A 277 -24.53 -12.71 18.02
N ARG A 278 -23.69 -13.31 18.88
CA ARG A 278 -23.34 -14.75 18.83
C ARG A 278 -24.02 -15.61 19.88
N GLY A 279 -24.71 -15.00 20.83
CA GLY A 279 -25.35 -15.65 21.97
C GLY A 279 -24.46 -15.70 23.23
N PRO A 280 -25.09 -15.75 24.41
CA PRO A 280 -24.40 -15.87 25.69
C PRO A 280 -23.66 -17.21 25.84
N ASN A 281 -22.70 -17.28 26.79
CA ASN A 281 -21.97 -18.50 27.18
C ASN A 281 -21.15 -19.23 26.10
N ARG A 282 -20.94 -18.62 24.93
CA ARG A 282 -20.13 -19.22 23.84
C ARG A 282 -18.61 -18.94 23.94
N GLY A 283 -18.22 -18.02 24.82
CA GLY A 283 -16.86 -17.47 24.81
C GLY A 283 -16.57 -16.66 23.54
N SER A 284 -17.54 -15.83 23.12
CA SER A 284 -17.47 -14.99 21.92
C SER A 284 -16.43 -13.87 22.01
N PHE A 285 -16.08 -13.45 23.22
CA PHE A 285 -14.97 -12.53 23.48
C PHE A 285 -13.97 -13.19 24.44
N LEU A 286 -12.72 -13.30 24.00
CA LEU A 286 -11.62 -13.94 24.71
C LEU A 286 -10.78 -12.86 25.38
N TRP A 287 -10.99 -12.64 26.68
CA TRP A 287 -10.12 -11.76 27.46
C TRP A 287 -8.75 -12.41 27.67
N GLY A 288 -7.68 -11.66 27.41
CA GLY A 288 -6.31 -12.12 27.66
C GLY A 288 -5.39 -10.98 28.05
N THR A 289 -4.27 -11.30 28.69
CA THR A 289 -3.18 -10.32 28.85
C THR A 289 -2.60 -9.97 27.49
N SER A 290 -1.92 -8.83 27.40
CA SER A 290 -1.28 -8.35 26.16
C SER A 290 -0.40 -9.44 25.50
N THR A 291 0.32 -10.21 26.33
CA THR A 291 1.13 -11.38 25.90
C THR A 291 0.35 -12.48 25.16
N ARG A 292 -0.97 -12.60 25.40
CA ARG A 292 -1.88 -13.51 24.67
C ARG A 292 -2.44 -12.90 23.37
N ASN A 293 -2.23 -11.60 23.17
CA ASN A 293 -2.57 -10.81 21.99
C ASN A 293 -1.34 -10.59 21.07
N THR A 294 -0.44 -11.57 21.03
CA THR A 294 0.88 -11.47 20.37
C THR A 294 0.84 -11.03 18.91
N ARG A 295 -0.26 -11.30 18.17
CA ARG A 295 -0.40 -10.93 16.76
C ARG A 295 -0.47 -9.42 16.57
N ILE A 296 -1.33 -8.76 17.35
CA ILE A 296 -1.54 -7.32 17.24
C ILE A 296 -0.40 -6.56 17.92
N GLU A 297 0.14 -7.06 19.02
CA GLU A 297 1.39 -6.54 19.59
C GLU A 297 2.56 -6.63 18.60
N ARG A 298 2.69 -7.76 17.87
CA ARG A 298 3.73 -7.91 16.85
C ARG A 298 3.53 -6.95 15.69
N LEU A 299 2.28 -6.75 15.26
CA LEU A 299 1.94 -5.73 14.27
C LEU A 299 2.39 -4.35 14.77
N TRP A 300 2.10 -3.99 16.02
CA TRP A 300 2.55 -2.72 16.60
C TRP A 300 4.07 -2.61 16.72
N VAL A 301 4.80 -3.68 17.00
CA VAL A 301 6.27 -3.69 16.96
C VAL A 301 6.77 -3.42 15.54
N GLU A 302 6.13 -4.00 14.52
CA GLU A 302 6.49 -3.78 13.12
C GLU A 302 6.16 -2.35 12.66
N VAL A 303 4.95 -1.86 12.92
CA VAL A 303 4.54 -0.48 12.64
C VAL A 303 5.45 0.51 13.39
N GLY A 304 5.70 0.26 14.67
CA GLY A 304 6.57 1.10 15.48
C GLY A 304 8.00 1.16 14.96
N SER A 305 8.60 -0.01 14.67
CA SER A 305 9.99 -0.08 14.21
C SER A 305 10.20 0.40 12.77
N GLN A 306 9.25 0.15 11.87
CA GLN A 306 9.38 0.47 10.45
C GLN A 306 8.94 1.89 10.11
N PHE A 307 7.97 2.43 10.86
CA PHE A 307 7.31 3.70 10.55
C PHE A 307 7.41 4.68 11.73
N ALA A 308 6.80 4.36 12.87
CA ALA A 308 6.56 5.37 13.92
C ALA A 308 7.84 5.93 14.56
N ARG A 309 8.92 5.14 14.69
CA ARG A 309 10.19 5.61 15.28
C ARG A 309 10.81 6.77 14.51
N ARG A 310 10.67 6.81 13.18
CA ARG A 310 11.21 7.91 12.35
C ARG A 310 10.46 9.21 12.63
N TRP A 311 9.13 9.13 12.68
CA TRP A 311 8.26 10.26 13.03
C TRP A 311 8.48 10.73 14.46
N ARG A 312 8.61 9.82 15.43
CA ARG A 312 8.96 10.18 16.80
C ARG A 312 10.27 10.97 16.88
N GLY A 313 11.30 10.56 16.14
CA GLY A 313 12.56 11.29 16.09
C GLY A 313 12.44 12.68 15.43
N PHE A 314 11.56 12.81 14.43
CA PHE A 314 11.24 14.10 13.80
C PHE A 314 10.52 15.03 14.77
N PHE A 315 9.43 14.58 15.41
CA PHE A 315 8.66 15.40 16.36
C PHE A 315 9.46 15.80 17.59
N LEU A 316 10.31 14.91 18.13
CA LEU A 316 11.22 15.26 19.23
C LEU A 316 12.27 16.32 18.85
N ARG A 317 12.63 16.44 17.57
CA ARG A 317 13.52 17.52 17.11
C ARG A 317 12.77 18.83 16.99
N LEU A 318 11.53 18.81 16.49
CA LEU A 318 10.67 19.99 16.44
C LEU A 318 10.38 20.57 17.83
N GLU A 319 10.17 19.72 18.85
CA GLU A 319 10.01 20.20 20.24
C GLU A 319 11.26 20.88 20.81
N ARG A 320 12.46 20.56 20.31
CA ARG A 320 13.72 21.19 20.75
C ARG A 320 14.05 22.48 20.00
N LEU A 321 13.25 22.82 18.98
CA LEU A 321 13.36 24.04 18.20
C LEU A 321 12.32 25.09 18.65
N ARG A 322 11.60 24.81 19.74
CA ARG A 322 10.84 25.79 20.53
C ARG A 322 11.70 26.29 21.67
#